data_AF-A0A2N1R4Q2-F1
#
_entry.id   AF-A0A2N1R4Q2-F1
#
_cell.length_a   1.000
_cell.length_b   1.000
_cell.length_c   1.000
_cell.angle_alpha   90.00
_cell.angle_beta   90.00
_cell.angle_gamma   90.00
#
_symmetry.space_group_name_H-M   'P 1'
#
loop_
_entity.id
_entity.type
_entity.pdbx_description
1 polymer ?
#
loop_
_entity_poly.entity_id
_entity_poly.type
_entity_poly.pdbx_seq_one_letter_code
_entity_poly.pdbx_strand_id
1 'polypeptide(L)'
;MSGATVERRELAAPCEVRRKGTAAYLDGVVPYRSMSEDLGGFREIIAPGAFARTLNAQTDVKAFWAHDEKEIIGSTAAGTMTLEDRADGLHFSIKVPTGSANRVESVERGDVNGVSFGFITDPKGDEWNLEGPETIRTLRSVHLLE
;
A
#
# COMPACT_ATOMS: atom_id res chain seq x y z
N MET A 1 -24.10 0.04 14.15
CA MET A 1 -23.26 0.11 12.95
C MET A 1 -21.92 -0.47 13.34
N SER A 2 -21.56 -1.68 12.88
CA SER A 2 -20.18 -2.16 13.06
C SER A 2 -19.30 -1.25 12.21
N GLY A 3 -18.48 -0.41 12.86
CA GLY A 3 -17.54 0.44 12.14
C GLY A 3 -16.61 -0.44 11.33
N ALA A 4 -16.41 -0.08 10.06
CA ALA A 4 -15.39 -0.74 9.25
C ALA A 4 -14.02 -0.54 9.93
N THR A 5 -13.32 -1.64 10.21
CA THR A 5 -12.00 -1.60 10.84
C THR A 5 -10.97 -1.25 9.77
N VAL A 6 -10.15 -0.23 10.04
CA VAL A 6 -8.97 0.05 9.21
C VAL A 6 -7.92 -1.00 9.52
N GLU A 7 -7.47 -1.68 8.47
CA GLU A 7 -6.42 -2.68 8.50
C GLU A 7 -5.15 -2.08 7.90
N ARG A 8 -3.98 -2.43 8.45
CA ARG A 8 -2.68 -2.05 7.92
C ARG A 8 -1.86 -3.29 7.63
N ARG A 9 -1.04 -3.25 6.59
CA ARG A 9 -0.07 -4.29 6.26
C ARG A 9 1.28 -3.66 6.03
N GLU A 10 2.30 -4.30 6.59
CA GLU A 10 3.68 -4.01 6.28
C GLU A 10 4.17 -5.04 5.28
N LEU A 11 4.81 -4.57 4.23
CA LEU A 11 5.44 -5.36 3.20
C LEU A 11 6.94 -5.25 3.34
N ALA A 12 7.61 -6.40 3.42
CA ALA A 12 9.03 -6.50 3.16
C ALA A 12 9.30 -6.41 1.64
N ALA A 13 8.83 -5.34 1.01
CA ALA A 13 9.03 -5.06 -0.40
C ALA A 13 9.94 -3.84 -0.57
N PRO A 14 10.90 -3.87 -1.52
CA PRO A 14 11.81 -2.75 -1.71
C PRO A 14 11.03 -1.51 -2.14
N CYS A 15 11.22 -0.42 -1.39
CA CYS A 15 10.91 0.93 -1.82
C CYS A 15 12.17 1.49 -2.47
N GLU A 16 12.08 1.89 -3.74
CA GLU A 16 13.22 2.40 -4.49
C GLU A 16 13.17 3.92 -4.62
N VAL A 17 14.34 4.55 -4.51
CA VAL A 17 14.47 5.99 -4.77
C VAL A 17 14.79 6.22 -6.24
N ARG A 18 13.92 6.97 -6.92
CA ARG A 18 14.17 7.45 -8.28
C ARG A 18 14.29 8.97 -8.31
N ARG A 19 15.32 9.48 -8.99
CA ARG A 19 15.55 10.94 -9.13
C ARG A 19 15.25 11.41 -10.55
N LYS A 20 14.59 12.57 -10.68
CA LYS A 20 14.33 13.25 -11.96
C LYS A 20 14.56 14.74 -11.81
N GLY A 21 15.70 15.22 -12.30
CA GLY A 21 16.15 16.59 -12.04
C GLY A 21 16.34 16.81 -10.53
N THR A 22 15.70 17.83 -9.98
CA THR A 22 15.74 18.13 -8.54
C THR A 22 14.69 17.38 -7.72
N ALA A 23 13.77 16.65 -8.37
CA ALA A 23 12.73 15.89 -7.68
C ALA A 23 13.21 14.47 -7.34
N ALA A 24 12.80 13.98 -6.17
CA ALA A 24 12.95 12.60 -5.73
C ALA A 24 11.58 11.92 -5.68
N TYR A 25 11.58 10.64 -6.01
CA TYR A 25 10.42 9.77 -6.02
C TYR A 25 10.70 8.53 -5.17
N LEU A 26 9.68 8.11 -4.41
CA LEU A 26 9.65 6.78 -3.79
C LEU A 26 8.71 5.91 -4.61
N ASP A 27 9.27 4.87 -5.20
CA ASP A 27 8.56 3.93 -6.04
C ASP A 27 8.49 2.57 -5.34
N GLY A 28 7.40 1.84 -5.55
CA GLY A 28 7.28 0.49 -5.04
C GLY A 28 6.02 -0.22 -5.55
N VAL A 29 5.82 -1.44 -5.05
CA VAL A 29 4.71 -2.29 -5.45
C VAL A 29 4.09 -2.98 -4.23
N VAL A 30 2.76 -3.01 -4.19
CA VAL A 30 1.99 -3.93 -3.35
C VAL A 30 1.70 -5.17 -4.20
N PRO A 31 2.41 -6.30 -3.99
CA PRO A 31 2.36 -7.43 -4.90
C PRO A 31 1.03 -8.19 -4.80
N TYR A 32 0.51 -8.60 -5.95
CA TYR A 32 -0.62 -9.52 -6.03
C TYR A 32 -0.16 -10.97 -6.03
N ARG A 33 -1.06 -11.87 -5.63
CA ARG A 33 -0.84 -13.33 -5.63
C ARG A 33 0.39 -13.77 -4.82
N SER A 34 0.94 -12.88 -4.00
CA SER A 34 2.00 -13.21 -3.05
C SER A 34 1.38 -13.53 -1.70
N MET A 35 1.90 -14.55 -1.04
CA MET A 35 1.56 -14.85 0.34
C MET A 35 2.23 -13.82 1.25
N SER A 36 1.50 -13.31 2.24
CA SER A 36 2.06 -12.50 3.31
C SER A 36 2.86 -13.34 4.31
N GLU A 37 3.54 -12.66 5.24
CA GLU A 37 3.94 -13.26 6.51
C GLU A 37 2.73 -13.69 7.34
N ASP A 38 2.96 -14.47 8.40
CA ASP A 38 1.89 -14.83 9.35
C ASP A 38 1.41 -13.57 10.10
N LEU A 39 0.13 -13.27 9.98
CA LEU A 39 -0.54 -12.10 10.56
C LEU A 39 -1.22 -12.42 11.91
N GLY A 40 -0.76 -13.46 12.60
CA GLY A 40 -1.26 -13.87 13.91
C GLY A 40 -2.24 -15.05 13.84
N GLY A 41 -1.91 -16.05 13.04
CA GLY A 41 -2.69 -17.28 12.86
C GLY A 41 -3.31 -17.43 11.48
N PHE A 42 -3.01 -16.52 10.56
CA PHE A 42 -3.42 -16.63 9.15
C PHE A 42 -2.43 -15.88 8.25
N ARG A 43 -2.41 -16.27 6.97
CA ARG A 43 -1.71 -15.55 5.92
C ARG A 43 -2.68 -14.97 4.92
N GLU A 44 -2.24 -13.94 4.21
CA GLU A 44 -3.09 -13.17 3.32
C GLU A 44 -2.52 -13.12 1.90
N ILE A 45 -3.41 -13.15 0.92
CA ILE A 45 -3.10 -12.94 -0.49
C ILE A 45 -3.96 -11.79 -1.00
N ILE A 46 -3.36 -10.86 -1.72
CA ILE A 46 -4.08 -9.80 -2.42
C ILE A 46 -4.36 -10.28 -3.85
N ALA A 47 -5.63 -10.34 -4.23
CA ALA A 47 -6.02 -10.71 -5.58
C ALA A 47 -5.80 -9.53 -6.55
N PRO A 48 -5.45 -9.81 -7.82
CA PRO A 48 -5.45 -8.77 -8.85
C PRO A 48 -6.79 -8.06 -8.96
N GLY A 49 -6.76 -6.73 -9.05
CA GLY A 49 -7.95 -5.90 -9.08
C GLY A 49 -8.57 -5.62 -7.71
N ALA A 50 -7.95 -6.06 -6.60
CA ALA A 50 -8.45 -5.77 -5.25
C ALA A 50 -8.59 -4.26 -4.96
N PHE A 51 -7.76 -3.43 -5.59
CA PHE A 51 -7.80 -1.97 -5.44
C PHE A 51 -8.63 -1.26 -6.52
N ALA A 52 -9.13 -1.98 -7.53
CA ALA A 52 -9.77 -1.39 -8.70
C ALA A 52 -10.97 -0.51 -8.33
N ARG A 53 -11.72 -0.88 -7.29
CA ARG A 53 -12.86 -0.07 -6.83
C ARG A 53 -12.43 1.31 -6.33
N THR A 54 -11.40 1.38 -5.48
CA THR A 54 -10.85 2.65 -5.00
C THR A 54 -10.33 3.51 -6.15
N LEU A 55 -9.57 2.91 -7.07
CA LEU A 55 -8.99 3.63 -8.19
C LEU A 55 -10.05 4.17 -9.16
N ASN A 56 -11.08 3.38 -9.47
CA ASN A 56 -12.20 3.80 -10.33
C ASN A 56 -13.08 4.86 -9.67
N ALA A 57 -13.22 4.85 -8.35
CA ALA A 57 -13.97 5.86 -7.60
C ALA A 57 -13.22 7.19 -7.48
N GLN A 58 -11.95 7.26 -7.91
CA GLN A 58 -11.08 8.43 -7.78
C GLN A 58 -11.02 8.95 -6.33
N THR A 59 -11.04 8.05 -5.35
CA THR A 59 -10.85 8.43 -3.95
C THR A 59 -9.44 9.01 -3.76
N ASP A 60 -9.34 10.07 -2.98
CA ASP A 60 -8.05 10.65 -2.62
C ASP A 60 -7.35 9.73 -1.62
N VAL A 61 -6.32 9.04 -2.09
CA VAL A 61 -5.45 8.18 -1.29
C VAL A 61 -4.26 9.01 -0.84
N LYS A 62 -3.91 8.92 0.45
CA LYS A 62 -2.84 9.71 1.06
C LYS A 62 -1.65 8.83 1.38
N ALA A 63 -0.46 9.19 0.90
CA ALA A 63 0.74 8.57 1.42
C ALA A 63 1.20 9.31 2.67
N PHE A 64 1.29 8.59 3.79
CA PHE A 64 1.85 9.08 5.04
C PHE A 64 3.21 8.46 5.33
N TRP A 65 4.06 9.19 6.02
CA TRP A 65 5.26 8.59 6.62
C TRP A 65 4.88 7.90 7.93
N ALA A 66 5.21 6.61 8.06
CA ALA A 66 4.96 5.82 9.27
C ALA A 66 3.50 5.84 9.77
N HIS A 67 2.52 5.95 8.86
CA HIS A 67 1.09 6.08 9.17
C HIS A 67 0.71 7.28 10.05
N ASP A 68 1.59 8.29 10.16
CA ASP A 68 1.25 9.55 10.84
C ASP A 68 0.53 10.49 9.87
N GLU A 69 -0.76 10.71 10.11
CA GLU A 69 -1.61 11.61 9.31
C GLU A 69 -1.09 13.05 9.27
N LYS A 70 -0.20 13.44 10.18
CA LYS A 70 0.47 14.75 10.18
C LYS A 70 1.65 14.80 9.21
N GLU A 71 2.19 13.65 8.82
CA GLU A 71 3.41 13.50 8.02
C GLU A 71 3.07 13.06 6.58
N ILE A 72 2.27 13.88 5.89
CA ILE A 72 1.84 13.61 4.52
C ILE A 72 3.00 13.76 3.53
N ILE A 73 3.23 12.74 2.70
CA ILE A 73 4.26 12.71 1.65
C ILE A 73 3.71 12.61 0.23
N GLY A 74 2.43 12.28 0.06
CA GLY A 74 1.81 12.17 -1.26
C GLY A 74 0.29 12.17 -1.21
N SER A 75 -0.34 12.50 -2.34
CA SER A 75 -1.80 12.43 -2.54
C SER A 75 -2.11 12.20 -4.00
N THR A 76 -3.06 11.29 -4.26
CA THR A 76 -3.54 11.04 -5.64
C THR A 76 -4.30 12.25 -6.18
N ALA A 77 -5.16 12.89 -5.37
CA ALA A 77 -5.91 14.07 -5.79
C ALA A 77 -5.01 15.29 -6.07
N ALA A 78 -3.91 15.44 -5.32
CA ALA A 78 -2.93 16.51 -5.55
C ALA A 78 -1.96 16.22 -6.72
N GLY A 79 -1.99 15.01 -7.29
CA GLY A 79 -1.07 14.58 -8.35
C GLY A 79 0.38 14.42 -7.89
N THR A 80 0.62 14.33 -6.58
CA THR A 80 1.96 14.07 -6.01
C THR A 80 2.20 12.59 -5.75
N MET A 81 1.16 11.76 -5.85
CA MET A 81 1.25 10.31 -5.90
C MET A 81 0.48 9.77 -7.10
N THR A 82 1.07 8.81 -7.80
CA THR A 82 0.35 8.02 -8.82
C THR A 82 0.23 6.58 -8.34
N LEU A 83 -0.93 5.98 -8.58
CA LEU A 83 -1.21 4.57 -8.35
C LEU A 83 -1.57 3.94 -9.69
N GLU A 84 -1.05 2.76 -9.97
CA GLU A 84 -1.30 2.02 -11.20
C GLU A 84 -1.54 0.55 -10.90
N ASP A 85 -2.74 0.08 -11.20
CA ASP A 85 -3.12 -1.33 -11.05
C ASP A 85 -2.58 -2.13 -12.24
N ARG A 86 -1.58 -2.98 -11.98
CA ARG A 86 -0.93 -3.83 -12.98
C ARG A 86 -1.15 -5.31 -12.67
N ALA A 87 -0.81 -6.18 -13.62
CA ALA A 87 -1.05 -7.61 -13.48
C ALA A 87 -0.31 -8.28 -12.30
N ASP A 88 0.81 -7.69 -11.88
CA ASP A 88 1.72 -8.15 -10.82
C ASP A 88 1.48 -7.47 -9.46
N GLY A 89 0.80 -6.32 -9.42
CA GLY A 89 0.56 -5.59 -8.18
C GLY A 89 0.02 -4.18 -8.40
N LEU A 90 -0.23 -3.49 -7.29
CA LEU A 90 -0.47 -2.05 -7.30
C LEU A 90 0.87 -1.32 -7.23
N HIS A 91 1.24 -0.67 -8.32
CA HIS A 91 2.44 0.16 -8.39
C HIS A 91 2.13 1.55 -7.88
N PHE A 92 3.04 2.12 -7.10
CA PHE A 92 2.92 3.50 -6.64
C PHE A 92 4.19 4.28 -6.95
N SER A 93 4.04 5.58 -7.15
CA SER A 93 5.14 6.53 -7.26
C SER A 93 4.77 7.80 -6.52
N ILE A 94 5.54 8.14 -5.50
CA ILE A 94 5.31 9.32 -4.66
C ILE A 94 6.40 10.34 -4.95
N LYS A 95 6.03 11.50 -5.49
CA LYS A 95 6.93 12.65 -5.60
C LYS A 95 7.10 13.28 -4.22
N VAL A 96 8.21 12.97 -3.57
CA VAL A 96 8.48 13.40 -2.19
C VAL A 96 8.61 14.93 -2.12
N PRO A 97 7.99 15.60 -1.12
CA PRO A 97 8.17 17.03 -0.92
C PRO A 97 9.63 17.40 -0.71
N THR A 98 10.07 18.54 -1.28
CA THR A 98 11.48 18.99 -1.20
C THR A 98 11.97 19.13 0.24
N GLY A 99 11.10 19.54 1.17
CA GLY A 99 11.42 19.66 2.61
C GLY A 99 11.57 18.33 3.35
N SER A 100 11.40 17.20 2.67
CA SER A 100 11.40 15.85 3.23
C SER A 100 12.58 15.01 2.71
N ALA A 101 13.68 15.67 2.35
CA ALA A 101 14.88 15.02 1.85
C ALA A 101 15.46 13.97 2.81
N ASN A 102 15.28 14.16 4.12
CA ASN A 102 15.66 13.18 5.14
C ASN A 102 14.95 11.82 4.96
N ARG A 103 13.68 11.82 4.53
CA ARG A 103 12.92 10.58 4.27
C ARG A 103 13.48 9.81 3.08
N VAL A 104 13.86 10.54 2.02
CA VAL A 104 14.54 9.98 0.85
C VAL A 104 15.88 9.38 1.25
N GLU A 105 16.67 10.11 2.04
CA GLU A 105 17.97 9.65 2.53
C GLU A 105 17.84 8.37 3.37
N SER A 106 16.84 8.29 4.25
CA SER A 106 16.58 7.08 5.05
C SER A 106 16.28 5.85 4.19
N VAL A 107 15.58 6.01 3.06
CA VAL A 107 15.36 4.92 2.11
C VAL A 107 16.64 4.59 1.33
N GLU A 108 17.36 5.58 0.82
CA GLU A 108 18.62 5.38 0.08
C GLU A 108 19.69 4.67 0.91
N ARG A 109 19.73 4.95 2.22
CA ARG A 109 20.65 4.30 3.17
C ARG A 109 20.17 2.92 3.64
N GLY A 110 18.92 2.57 3.38
CA GLY A 110 18.29 1.33 3.85
C GLY A 110 17.86 1.36 5.33
N ASP A 111 17.85 2.53 5.97
CA ASP A 111 17.28 2.70 7.33
C ASP A 111 15.77 2.41 7.30
N VAL A 112 15.12 2.70 6.17
CA VAL A 112 13.73 2.35 5.86
C VAL A 112 13.71 1.52 4.59
N ASN A 113 13.23 0.28 4.68
CA ASN A 113 13.33 -0.73 3.61
C ASN A 113 12.02 -1.45 3.33
N GLY A 114 10.91 -0.97 3.91
CA GLY A 114 9.59 -1.54 3.74
C GLY A 114 8.57 -0.50 3.30
N VAL A 115 7.42 -0.99 2.87
CA VAL A 115 6.26 -0.19 2.49
C VAL A 115 5.08 -0.71 3.29
N SER A 116 4.22 0.20 3.72
CA SER A 116 2.95 -0.18 4.31
C SER A 116 1.80 0.49 3.57
N PHE A 117 0.62 -0.10 3.73
CA PHE A 117 -0.61 0.44 3.18
C PHE A 117 -1.77 0.14 4.14
N GLY A 118 -2.76 1.02 4.15
CA GLY A 118 -3.93 0.96 4.99
C GLY A 118 -5.21 0.92 4.17
N PHE A 119 -6.13 0.04 4.56
CA PHE A 119 -7.35 -0.19 3.82
C PHE A 119 -8.49 -0.62 4.72
N ILE A 120 -9.69 -0.59 4.16
CA ILE A 120 -10.89 -1.21 4.70
C ILE A 120 -11.29 -2.34 3.76
N THR A 121 -11.57 -3.53 4.28
CA THR A 121 -12.13 -4.60 3.47
C THR A 121 -13.57 -4.28 3.09
N ASP A 122 -13.89 -4.34 1.80
CA ASP A 122 -15.25 -4.09 1.33
C ASP A 122 -16.22 -5.19 1.81
N PRO A 123 -17.54 -4.94 1.85
CA PRO A 123 -18.52 -5.99 2.09
C PRO A 123 -18.35 -7.14 1.09
N LYS A 124 -18.10 -8.36 1.60
CA LYS A 124 -17.75 -9.55 0.77
C LYS A 124 -16.50 -9.35 -0.09
N GLY A 125 -15.61 -8.44 0.35
CA GLY A 125 -14.35 -8.11 -0.30
C GLY A 125 -13.22 -9.09 0.03
N ASP A 126 -13.48 -10.09 0.87
CA ASP A 126 -12.52 -11.14 1.20
C ASP A 126 -13.15 -12.54 1.17
N GLU A 127 -12.28 -13.54 1.10
CA GLU A 127 -12.63 -14.95 1.18
C GLU A 127 -11.65 -15.67 2.10
N TRP A 128 -12.17 -16.55 2.96
CA TRP A 128 -11.40 -17.28 3.94
C TRP A 128 -11.38 -18.76 3.61
N ASN A 129 -10.19 -19.33 3.49
CA ASN A 129 -9.97 -20.77 3.38
C ASN A 129 -9.47 -21.31 4.73
N LEU A 130 -10.27 -22.19 5.33
CA LEU A 130 -10.03 -22.80 6.65
C LEU A 130 -9.76 -24.32 6.57
N GLU A 131 -9.74 -24.88 5.37
CA GLU A 131 -9.70 -26.34 5.17
C GLU A 131 -8.26 -26.89 5.12
N GLY A 132 -7.26 -26.01 5.06
CA GLY A 132 -5.83 -26.35 4.99
C GLY A 132 -5.09 -26.32 6.33
N PRO A 133 -3.80 -26.69 6.34
CA PRO A 133 -2.95 -26.58 7.52
C PRO A 133 -2.69 -25.13 7.94
N GLU A 134 -2.87 -24.18 7.03
CA GLU A 134 -2.79 -22.74 7.26
C GLU A 134 -4.13 -22.10 6.94
N THR A 135 -4.58 -21.16 7.78
CA THR A 135 -5.70 -20.27 7.46
C THR A 135 -5.24 -19.25 6.42
N ILE A 136 -5.95 -19.15 5.30
CA ILE A 136 -5.61 -18.20 4.24
C ILE A 136 -6.79 -17.26 3.99
N ARG A 137 -6.52 -15.95 4.02
CA ARG A 137 -7.45 -14.92 3.59
C ARG A 137 -7.06 -14.41 2.21
N THR A 138 -8.00 -14.33 1.28
CA THR A 138 -7.81 -13.67 -0.01
C THR A 138 -8.58 -12.35 -0.04
N LEU A 139 -7.88 -11.23 -0.15
CA LEU A 139 -8.48 -9.92 -0.39
C LEU A 139 -8.84 -9.78 -1.87
N ARG A 140 -10.12 -9.63 -2.18
CA ARG A 140 -10.68 -9.49 -3.52
C ARG A 140 -11.17 -8.06 -3.83
N SER A 141 -11.53 -7.29 -2.82
CA SER A 141 -11.94 -5.89 -2.95
C SER A 141 -11.68 -5.16 -1.64
N VAL A 142 -10.92 -4.07 -1.73
CA VAL A 142 -10.60 -3.23 -0.58
C VAL A 142 -10.77 -1.76 -0.93
N HIS A 143 -11.13 -0.97 0.06
CA HIS A 143 -11.08 0.47 0.02
C HIS A 143 -9.72 0.94 0.55
N LEU A 144 -8.78 1.20 -0.36
CA LEU A 144 -7.46 1.75 -0.04
C LEU A 144 -7.57 3.18 0.50
N LEU A 145 -6.86 3.46 1.58
CA LEU A 145 -6.86 4.74 2.30
C LEU A 145 -5.49 5.42 2.25
N GLU A 146 -4.44 4.64 2.50
CA GLU A 146 -3.05 5.10 2.65
C GLU A 146 -2.02 4.12 2.10
#